data_AF-A0A7J6IVG1-F1
#
_entry.id   AF-A0A7J6IVG1-F1
#
_cell.length_a   1.000
_cell.length_b   1.000
_cell.length_c   1.000
_cell.angle_alpha   90.00
_cell.angle_beta   90.00
_cell.angle_gamma   90.00
#
_symmetry.space_group_name_H-M   'P 1'
#
loop_
_entity.id
_entity.type
_entity.pdbx_description
1 polymer ?
#
loop_
_entity_poly.entity_id
_entity_poly.type
_entity_poly.pdbx_seq_one_letter_code
_entity_poly.pdbx_strand_id
1 'polypeptide(L)'
;MNYDTRQTLPRNQFYVSQALSSLGLPSQDSYFMQHFMKNLARVALAIDYNENGYRSLLPLALHDPGLMNAALAVASSHHSRWQQRSDKDSRRYLRAAAAALKGRFGNSSDLNSPVTLTIMLLLVSFEVFSGTPRWRGHFDAIRGWIRSRGDHSDLDPFLKTWVCLIETQCALNVGLPVMQEVESWIDLCPNSSDVAQNDSIDALFGCSSRLPKLMCAASQLQKASYDAEIPFEEIHRRSENLQKAIEATKMEDNSNPVISILCDGAQEKYSAMVGLEQEELRRRMIATAEIFRHTSHLYVYRITHGVEEPLTSDMEESLQTALQLLTQVPDALGPGANLGWCLVVLGAELDLLDQRDYIRSRWYSMHLLGIYNTKSGEKILEAVWNHRDLVRSGLATPARWQDIMKDMGEHQILV
;
A
#
# COMPACT_ATOMS: atom_id res chain seq x y z
N MET A 1 14.54 -0.97 -39.97
CA MET A 1 15.60 -0.61 -39.00
C MET A 1 15.45 -1.54 -37.80
N ASN A 2 16.38 -2.50 -37.67
CA ASN A 2 16.43 -3.41 -36.53
C ASN A 2 16.93 -2.65 -35.30
N TYR A 3 16.12 -2.57 -34.24
CA TYR A 3 16.58 -2.12 -32.92
C TYR A 3 17.03 -3.34 -32.11
N ASP A 4 18.35 -3.58 -32.10
CA ASP A 4 19.00 -4.50 -31.19
C ASP A 4 19.06 -3.85 -29.80
N THR A 5 18.12 -4.22 -28.92
CA THR A 5 18.06 -3.76 -27.53
C THR A 5 18.81 -4.74 -26.63
N ARG A 6 20.15 -4.73 -26.72
CA ARG A 6 21.00 -5.26 -25.64
C ARG A 6 21.31 -4.14 -24.67
N GLN A 7 20.35 -3.81 -23.80
CA GLN A 7 20.67 -3.10 -22.57
C GLN A 7 21.48 -4.05 -21.68
N THR A 8 22.74 -3.71 -21.46
CA THR A 8 23.62 -4.38 -20.51
C THR A 8 23.02 -4.27 -19.10
N LEU A 9 22.66 -5.41 -18.51
CA LEU A 9 22.12 -5.49 -17.16
C LEU A 9 23.17 -4.94 -16.16
N PRO A 10 22.79 -4.11 -15.18
CA PRO A 10 23.72 -3.61 -14.16
C PRO A 10 24.35 -4.76 -13.37
N ARG A 11 25.63 -4.60 -12.97
CA ARG A 11 26.49 -5.62 -12.35
C ARG A 11 25.81 -6.41 -11.22
N ASN A 12 24.97 -5.79 -10.39
CA ASN A 12 24.27 -6.46 -9.28
C ASN A 12 23.18 -7.45 -9.74
N GLN A 13 22.62 -7.29 -10.94
CA GLN A 13 21.60 -8.20 -11.47
C GLN A 13 22.18 -9.53 -11.97
N PHE A 14 23.45 -9.54 -12.39
CA PHE A 14 24.16 -10.78 -12.73
C PHE A 14 24.40 -11.65 -11.48
N TYR A 15 24.74 -11.04 -10.34
CA TYR A 15 25.00 -11.77 -9.10
C TYR A 15 23.77 -12.49 -8.54
N VAL A 16 22.59 -11.85 -8.52
CA VAL A 16 21.35 -12.49 -8.02
C VAL A 16 20.90 -13.64 -8.94
N SER A 17 21.03 -13.48 -10.26
CA SER A 17 20.67 -14.52 -11.23
C SER A 17 21.60 -15.74 -11.19
N GLN A 18 22.90 -15.53 -10.99
CA GLN A 18 23.86 -16.61 -10.77
C GLN A 18 23.69 -17.27 -9.41
N ALA A 19 23.46 -16.50 -8.35
CA ALA A 19 23.19 -17.01 -7.01
C ALA A 19 21.95 -17.92 -6.99
N LEU A 20 20.82 -17.47 -7.57
CA LEU A 20 19.59 -18.27 -7.63
C LEU A 20 19.73 -19.57 -8.45
N SER A 21 20.58 -19.56 -9.49
CA SER A 21 20.88 -20.75 -10.29
C SER A 21 21.74 -21.76 -9.54
N SER A 22 22.54 -21.30 -8.56
CA SER A 22 23.39 -22.15 -7.70
C SER A 22 22.65 -22.82 -6.55
N LEU A 23 21.40 -22.43 -6.27
CA LEU A 23 20.59 -22.94 -5.17
C LEU A 23 19.94 -24.32 -5.42
N GLY A 24 20.12 -24.89 -6.61
CA GLY A 24 19.59 -26.22 -6.95
C GLY A 24 18.06 -26.32 -7.03
N LEU A 25 17.35 -25.18 -7.08
CA LEU A 25 15.89 -25.17 -7.27
C LEU A 25 15.52 -25.74 -8.64
N PRO A 26 14.35 -26.41 -8.77
CA PRO A 26 13.79 -26.76 -10.08
C PRO A 26 13.73 -25.53 -11.00
N SER A 27 13.93 -25.72 -12.31
CA SER A 27 14.02 -24.63 -13.28
C SER A 27 12.82 -23.66 -13.23
N GLN A 28 11.61 -24.20 -13.04
CA GLN A 28 10.39 -23.41 -12.93
C GLN A 28 10.33 -22.60 -11.62
N ASP A 29 10.77 -23.18 -10.50
CA ASP A 29 10.79 -22.50 -9.20
C ASP A 29 11.84 -21.38 -9.21
N SER A 30 13.03 -21.64 -9.78
CA SER A 30 14.07 -20.63 -9.97
C SER A 30 13.57 -19.47 -10.83
N TYR A 31 12.84 -19.75 -11.91
CA TYR A 31 12.24 -18.73 -12.77
C TYR A 31 11.26 -17.83 -11.99
N PHE A 32 10.31 -18.41 -11.26
CA PHE A 32 9.34 -17.63 -10.49
C PHE A 32 10.00 -16.88 -9.33
N MET A 33 11.02 -17.43 -8.70
CA MET A 33 11.76 -16.72 -7.66
C MET A 33 12.55 -15.53 -8.23
N GLN A 34 13.14 -15.66 -9.41
CA GLN A 34 13.73 -14.51 -10.10
C GLN A 34 12.69 -13.44 -10.41
N HIS A 35 11.49 -13.84 -10.84
CA HIS A 35 10.37 -12.92 -11.06
C HIS A 35 9.93 -12.23 -9.76
N PHE A 36 9.88 -12.96 -8.64
CA PHE A 36 9.59 -12.40 -7.31
C PHE A 36 10.58 -11.29 -6.95
N MET A 37 11.88 -11.57 -7.04
CA MET A 37 12.96 -10.66 -6.63
C MET A 37 13.08 -9.42 -7.53
N LYS A 38 12.82 -9.58 -8.83
CA LYS A 38 12.98 -8.49 -9.82
C LYS A 38 11.73 -7.62 -9.94
N ASN A 39 10.55 -8.23 -9.91
CA ASN A 39 9.31 -7.54 -10.25
C ASN A 39 8.44 -7.32 -9.03
N LEU A 40 8.09 -8.36 -8.28
CA LEU A 40 7.20 -8.23 -7.13
C LEU A 40 7.79 -7.41 -6.00
N ALA A 41 9.03 -7.71 -5.60
CA ALA A 41 9.70 -6.98 -4.52
C ALA A 41 9.75 -5.47 -4.79
N ARG A 42 9.87 -5.07 -6.07
CA ARG A 42 9.85 -3.67 -6.49
C ARG A 42 8.44 -3.07 -6.48
N VAL A 43 7.47 -3.77 -7.09
CA VAL A 43 6.11 -3.25 -7.30
C VAL A 43 5.29 -3.23 -6.02
N ALA A 44 5.62 -4.09 -5.04
CA ALA A 44 4.96 -4.13 -3.74
C ALA A 44 5.45 -3.06 -2.75
N LEU A 45 6.32 -2.15 -3.19
CA LEU A 45 6.81 -0.99 -2.45
C LEU A 45 6.49 0.28 -3.24
N ALA A 46 6.35 1.40 -2.54
CA ALA A 46 6.28 2.69 -3.20
C ALA A 46 7.67 3.06 -3.73
N ILE A 47 8.70 2.82 -2.92
CA ILE A 47 10.07 3.20 -3.23
C ILE A 47 10.97 1.98 -3.05
N ASP A 48 11.63 1.56 -4.13
CA ASP A 48 12.54 0.42 -4.08
C ASP A 48 13.92 0.87 -3.57
N TYR A 49 14.43 0.18 -2.55
CA TYR A 49 15.61 0.57 -1.80
C TYR A 49 16.58 -0.60 -1.60
N ASN A 50 17.83 -0.28 -1.27
CA ASN A 50 18.83 -1.27 -0.86
C ASN A 50 18.32 -1.95 0.40
N GLU A 51 18.34 -3.28 0.47
CA GLU A 51 17.78 -4.04 1.60
C GLU A 51 16.25 -4.08 1.65
N ASN A 52 15.59 -3.89 0.51
CA ASN A 52 14.17 -4.20 0.32
C ASN A 52 13.76 -5.48 1.06
N GLY A 53 12.87 -5.33 2.04
CA GLY A 53 12.49 -6.42 2.95
C GLY A 53 11.89 -7.64 2.25
N TYR A 54 11.24 -7.47 1.08
CA TYR A 54 10.79 -8.60 0.26
C TYR A 54 11.97 -9.43 -0.26
N ARG A 55 13.09 -8.79 -0.64
CA ARG A 55 14.29 -9.49 -1.11
C ARG A 55 15.01 -10.20 0.04
N SER A 56 14.95 -9.62 1.24
CA SER A 56 15.49 -10.21 2.46
C SER A 56 14.76 -11.48 2.90
N LEU A 57 13.56 -11.77 2.34
CA LEU A 57 12.86 -13.04 2.59
C LEU A 57 13.52 -14.25 1.90
N LEU A 58 14.35 -14.06 0.88
CA LEU A 58 14.89 -15.15 0.07
C LEU A 58 15.71 -16.16 0.90
N PRO A 59 16.69 -15.75 1.73
CA PRO A 59 17.41 -16.68 2.59
C PRO A 59 16.48 -17.52 3.47
N LEU A 60 15.45 -16.90 4.07
CA LEU A 60 14.47 -17.59 4.89
C LEU A 60 13.64 -18.60 4.07
N ALA A 61 13.21 -18.21 2.87
CA ALA A 61 12.44 -19.07 1.98
C ALA A 61 13.23 -20.34 1.59
N LEU A 62 14.54 -20.25 1.42
CA LEU A 62 15.37 -21.41 1.08
C LEU A 62 15.44 -22.47 2.18
N HIS A 63 15.21 -22.06 3.43
CA HIS A 63 15.21 -22.94 4.60
C HIS A 63 13.82 -23.34 5.08
N ASP A 64 12.76 -22.72 4.54
CA ASP A 64 11.38 -23.02 4.91
C ASP A 64 10.51 -23.31 3.67
N PRO A 65 10.12 -24.58 3.45
CA PRO A 65 9.30 -24.95 2.30
C PRO A 65 7.94 -24.25 2.25
N GLY A 66 7.34 -23.93 3.41
CA GLY A 66 6.07 -23.22 3.47
C GLY A 66 6.19 -21.80 2.94
N LEU A 67 7.25 -21.09 3.37
CA LEU A 67 7.57 -19.75 2.90
C LEU A 67 7.97 -19.73 1.41
N MET A 68 8.78 -20.69 0.95
CA MET A 68 9.10 -20.84 -0.47
C MET A 68 7.85 -20.99 -1.32
N ASN A 69 6.94 -21.90 -0.92
CA ASN A 69 5.68 -22.11 -1.65
C ASN A 69 4.80 -20.86 -1.62
N ALA A 70 4.75 -20.10 -0.52
CA ALA A 70 4.00 -18.85 -0.48
C ALA A 70 4.55 -17.82 -1.48
N ALA A 71 5.87 -17.61 -1.50
CA ALA A 71 6.52 -16.70 -2.44
C ALA A 71 6.32 -17.13 -3.91
N LEU A 72 6.46 -18.43 -4.21
CA LEU A 72 6.22 -18.98 -5.55
C LEU A 72 4.75 -18.86 -5.98
N ALA A 73 3.79 -19.00 -5.04
CA ALA A 73 2.37 -18.79 -5.32
C ALA A 73 2.12 -17.34 -5.77
N VAL A 74 2.60 -16.36 -5.01
CA VAL A 74 2.45 -14.92 -5.36
C VAL A 74 3.13 -14.64 -6.72
N ALA A 75 4.36 -15.12 -6.90
CA ALA A 75 5.15 -14.90 -8.11
C ALA A 75 4.52 -15.47 -9.37
N SER A 76 4.13 -16.74 -9.37
CA SER A 76 3.53 -17.40 -10.53
C SER A 76 2.16 -16.83 -10.89
N SER A 77 1.36 -16.48 -9.86
CA SER A 77 0.05 -15.83 -9.99
C SER A 77 0.19 -14.45 -10.63
N HIS A 78 1.07 -13.60 -10.08
CA HIS A 78 1.37 -12.28 -10.60
C HIS A 78 1.94 -12.34 -12.02
N HIS A 79 2.91 -13.21 -12.27
CA HIS A 79 3.50 -13.40 -13.60
C HIS A 79 2.45 -13.74 -14.65
N SER A 80 1.54 -14.66 -14.35
CA SER A 80 0.49 -15.06 -15.29
C SER A 80 -0.41 -13.88 -15.65
N ARG A 81 -0.84 -13.08 -14.67
CA ARG A 81 -1.63 -11.86 -14.90
C ARG A 81 -0.88 -10.81 -15.68
N TRP A 82 0.37 -10.56 -15.33
CA TRP A 82 1.21 -9.57 -16.00
C TRP A 82 1.43 -9.92 -17.48
N GLN A 83 1.58 -11.22 -17.78
CA GLN A 83 1.66 -11.72 -19.16
C GLN A 83 0.29 -11.88 -19.85
N GLN A 84 -0.81 -11.53 -19.17
CA GLN A 84 -2.18 -11.72 -19.65
C GLN A 84 -2.48 -13.17 -20.08
N ARG A 85 -2.01 -14.14 -19.28
CA ARG A 85 -2.19 -15.58 -19.51
C ARG A 85 -2.97 -16.23 -18.38
N SER A 86 -3.61 -17.36 -18.69
CA SER A 86 -4.27 -18.19 -17.69
C SER A 86 -3.26 -18.69 -16.67
N ASP A 87 -3.59 -18.56 -15.39
CA ASP A 87 -2.79 -19.08 -14.28
C ASP A 87 -2.97 -20.60 -14.14
N LYS A 88 -1.88 -21.32 -14.39
CA LYS A 88 -1.79 -22.79 -14.35
C LYS A 88 -0.99 -23.31 -13.17
N ASP A 89 -0.11 -22.49 -12.60
CA ASP A 89 0.93 -22.94 -11.69
C ASP A 89 0.62 -22.57 -10.23
N SER A 90 0.06 -21.39 -9.98
CA SER A 90 0.03 -20.83 -8.63
C SER A 90 -0.74 -21.67 -7.62
N ARG A 91 -1.82 -22.34 -8.08
CA ARG A 91 -2.71 -23.16 -7.24
C ARG A 91 -1.99 -24.33 -6.56
N ARG A 92 -0.90 -24.86 -7.12
CA ARG A 92 -0.15 -25.95 -6.47
C ARG A 92 0.68 -25.42 -5.30
N TYR A 93 1.34 -24.28 -5.51
CA TYR A 93 2.14 -23.62 -4.49
C TYR A 93 1.26 -23.05 -3.37
N LEU A 94 0.13 -22.44 -3.73
CA LEU A 94 -0.86 -21.95 -2.77
C LEU A 94 -1.35 -23.06 -1.84
N ARG A 95 -1.70 -24.23 -2.40
CA ARG A 95 -2.13 -25.39 -1.61
C ARG A 95 -1.03 -25.91 -0.69
N ALA A 96 0.20 -25.97 -1.17
CA ALA A 96 1.35 -26.39 -0.37
C ALA A 96 1.65 -25.40 0.77
N ALA A 97 1.62 -24.09 0.50
CA ALA A 97 1.80 -23.04 1.50
C ALA A 97 0.69 -23.07 2.57
N ALA A 98 -0.57 -23.22 2.15
CA ALA A 98 -1.70 -23.33 3.08
C ALA A 98 -1.62 -24.60 3.94
N ALA A 99 -1.20 -25.73 3.36
CA ALA A 99 -0.98 -26.96 4.12
C ALA A 99 0.17 -26.82 5.13
N ALA A 100 1.28 -26.19 4.74
CA ALA A 100 2.38 -25.89 5.64
C ALA A 100 1.93 -24.98 6.78
N LEU A 101 1.24 -23.88 6.48
CA LEU A 101 0.70 -22.95 7.47
C LEU A 101 -0.23 -23.66 8.47
N LYS A 102 -1.13 -24.53 7.99
CA LYS A 102 -1.98 -25.35 8.85
C LYS A 102 -1.16 -26.25 9.79
N GLY A 103 -0.08 -26.83 9.28
CA GLY A 103 0.86 -27.63 10.09
C GLY A 103 1.51 -26.80 11.21
N ARG A 104 1.93 -25.55 10.90
CA ARG A 104 2.52 -24.63 11.88
C ARG A 104 1.56 -24.27 13.01
N PHE A 105 0.28 -24.08 12.71
CA PHE A 105 -0.75 -23.86 13.75
C PHE A 105 -0.93 -25.05 14.70
N GLY A 106 -0.52 -26.25 14.30
CA GLY A 106 -0.51 -27.44 15.16
C GLY A 106 0.70 -27.58 16.07
N ASN A 107 1.73 -26.74 15.91
CA ASN A 107 2.99 -26.80 16.68
C ASN A 107 3.32 -25.44 17.30
N SER A 108 3.36 -25.35 18.64
CA SER A 108 3.58 -24.08 19.34
C SER A 108 4.90 -23.39 19.01
N SER A 109 5.98 -24.13 18.73
CA SER A 109 7.27 -23.53 18.35
C SER A 109 7.20 -22.83 17.00
N ASP A 110 6.52 -23.45 16.04
CA ASP A 110 6.40 -22.93 14.68
C ASP A 110 5.36 -21.83 14.63
N LEU A 111 4.28 -21.93 15.42
CA LEU A 111 3.25 -20.93 15.55
C LEU A 111 3.86 -19.56 15.86
N ASN A 112 4.69 -19.46 16.89
CA ASN A 112 5.31 -18.20 17.31
C ASN A 112 6.51 -17.78 16.45
N SER A 113 6.84 -18.49 15.38
CA SER A 113 7.93 -18.08 14.48
C SER A 113 7.53 -16.88 13.62
N PRO A 114 8.42 -15.88 13.39
CA PRO A 114 8.20 -14.81 12.41
C PRO A 114 7.88 -15.34 11.00
N VAL A 115 8.38 -16.53 10.64
CA VAL A 115 8.08 -17.18 9.35
C VAL A 115 6.59 -17.45 9.17
N THR A 116 5.86 -17.76 10.25
CA THR A 116 4.40 -17.94 10.21
C THR A 116 3.70 -16.67 9.78
N LEU A 117 4.12 -15.52 10.33
CA LEU A 117 3.61 -14.21 9.92
C LEU A 117 3.94 -13.92 8.45
N THR A 118 5.18 -14.16 8.02
CA THR A 118 5.60 -13.94 6.63
C THR A 118 4.77 -14.77 5.64
N ILE A 119 4.48 -16.04 5.95
CA ILE A 119 3.61 -16.88 5.12
C ILE A 119 2.22 -16.26 5.02
N MET A 120 1.62 -15.86 6.16
CA MET A 120 0.29 -15.24 6.15
C MET A 120 0.25 -13.93 5.35
N LEU A 121 1.27 -13.06 5.49
CA LEU A 121 1.38 -11.81 4.73
C LEU A 121 1.51 -12.04 3.22
N LEU A 122 2.30 -13.03 2.79
CA LEU A 122 2.39 -13.40 1.37
C LEU A 122 1.06 -13.95 0.84
N LEU A 123 0.30 -14.68 1.65
CA LEU A 123 -1.04 -15.14 1.27
C LEU A 123 -2.04 -13.97 1.18
N VAL A 124 -1.92 -12.94 2.03
CA VAL A 124 -2.65 -11.68 1.86
C VAL A 124 -2.30 -11.06 0.50
N SER A 125 -1.02 -10.88 0.18
CA SER A 125 -0.60 -10.35 -1.13
C SER A 125 -1.10 -11.18 -2.31
N PHE A 126 -1.08 -12.51 -2.20
CA PHE A 126 -1.61 -13.39 -3.24
C PHE A 126 -3.06 -13.04 -3.57
N GLU A 127 -3.91 -12.95 -2.54
CA GLU A 127 -5.34 -12.71 -2.71
C GLU A 127 -5.64 -11.26 -3.10
N VAL A 128 -4.92 -10.28 -2.52
CA VAL A 128 -5.02 -8.85 -2.87
C VAL A 128 -4.65 -8.63 -4.33
N PHE A 129 -3.50 -9.13 -4.78
CA PHE A 129 -3.08 -8.97 -6.19
C PHE A 129 -3.99 -9.72 -7.16
N SER A 130 -4.69 -10.74 -6.69
CA SER A 130 -5.70 -11.46 -7.47
C SER A 130 -7.06 -10.76 -7.45
N GLY A 131 -7.24 -9.72 -6.64
CA GLY A 131 -8.49 -8.98 -6.48
C GLY A 131 -9.60 -9.79 -5.81
N THR A 132 -9.25 -10.78 -4.97
CA THR A 132 -10.24 -11.64 -4.30
C THR A 132 -10.44 -11.19 -2.85
N PRO A 133 -11.65 -11.26 -2.28
CA PRO A 133 -11.91 -10.88 -0.89
C PRO A 133 -11.34 -11.88 0.13
N ARG A 134 -10.74 -13.00 -0.31
CA ARG A 134 -10.22 -14.06 0.58
C ARG A 134 -9.03 -13.60 1.43
N TRP A 135 -8.38 -12.51 1.03
CA TRP A 135 -7.31 -11.89 1.82
C TRP A 135 -7.75 -11.60 3.26
N ARG A 136 -9.05 -11.32 3.48
CA ARG A 136 -9.62 -11.04 4.81
C ARG A 136 -9.40 -12.17 5.79
N GLY A 137 -9.61 -13.42 5.38
CA GLY A 137 -9.39 -14.57 6.26
C GLY A 137 -7.92 -14.71 6.69
N HIS A 138 -6.98 -14.38 5.81
CA HIS A 138 -5.55 -14.34 6.16
C HIS A 138 -5.22 -13.16 7.08
N PHE A 139 -5.83 -12.00 6.84
CA PHE A 139 -5.66 -10.82 7.67
C PHE A 139 -6.24 -11.01 9.08
N ASP A 140 -7.43 -11.59 9.21
CA ASP A 140 -8.02 -11.93 10.50
C ASP A 140 -7.14 -12.94 11.27
N ALA A 141 -6.52 -13.89 10.56
CA ALA A 141 -5.56 -14.81 11.15
C ALA A 141 -4.30 -14.09 11.65
N ILE A 142 -3.78 -13.10 10.90
CA ILE A 142 -2.66 -12.25 11.34
C ILE A 142 -3.05 -11.48 12.60
N ARG A 143 -4.24 -10.84 12.63
CA ARG A 143 -4.73 -10.11 13.80
C ARG A 143 -4.85 -11.01 15.03
N GLY A 144 -5.44 -12.20 14.87
CA GLY A 144 -5.54 -13.20 15.94
C GLY A 144 -4.17 -13.67 16.42
N TRP A 145 -3.24 -13.89 15.49
CA TRP A 145 -1.89 -14.32 15.80
C TRP A 145 -1.11 -13.26 16.60
N ILE A 146 -1.14 -11.99 16.18
CA ILE A 146 -0.46 -10.89 16.88
C ILE A 146 -0.93 -10.80 18.34
N ARG A 147 -2.26 -10.81 18.55
CA ARG A 147 -2.86 -10.78 19.90
C ARG A 147 -2.44 -11.98 20.75
N SER A 148 -2.41 -13.17 20.16
CA SER A 148 -2.08 -14.40 20.89
C SER A 148 -0.59 -14.54 21.24
N ARG A 149 0.28 -13.93 20.45
CA ARG A 149 1.74 -14.08 20.56
C ARG A 149 2.33 -13.32 21.74
N GLY A 150 1.76 -12.18 22.13
CA GLY A 150 2.26 -11.34 23.22
C GLY A 150 3.50 -10.54 22.84
N ASP A 151 4.69 -11.16 22.84
CA ASP A 151 5.95 -10.46 22.52
C ASP A 151 6.21 -10.42 21.00
N HIS A 152 6.54 -9.21 20.52
CA HIS A 152 6.81 -8.91 19.11
C HIS A 152 8.18 -8.25 18.91
N SER A 153 9.05 -8.27 19.92
CA SER A 153 10.36 -7.62 19.88
C SER A 153 11.31 -8.24 18.84
N ASP A 154 11.15 -9.53 18.53
CA ASP A 154 11.93 -10.28 17.54
C ASP A 154 11.40 -10.16 16.10
N LEU A 155 10.24 -9.50 15.90
CA LEU A 155 9.73 -9.29 14.55
C LEU A 155 10.55 -8.25 13.81
N ASP A 156 10.95 -8.62 12.61
CA ASP A 156 11.60 -7.76 11.65
C ASP A 156 10.79 -6.45 11.40
N PRO A 157 11.42 -5.26 11.42
CA PRO A 157 10.77 -3.98 11.21
C PRO A 157 9.95 -3.87 9.92
N PHE A 158 10.40 -4.51 8.83
CA PHE A 158 9.66 -4.50 7.58
C PHE A 158 8.38 -5.34 7.70
N LEU A 159 8.39 -6.47 8.40
CA LEU A 159 7.17 -7.25 8.65
C LEU A 159 6.15 -6.47 9.50
N LYS A 160 6.61 -5.76 10.55
CA LYS A 160 5.72 -4.89 11.34
C LYS A 160 5.13 -3.78 10.48
N THR A 161 5.95 -3.14 9.66
CA THR A 161 5.52 -2.05 8.77
C THR A 161 4.52 -2.55 7.73
N TRP A 162 4.68 -3.78 7.24
CA TRP A 162 3.72 -4.42 6.34
C TRP A 162 2.37 -4.70 6.99
N VAL A 163 2.36 -5.12 8.25
CA VAL A 163 1.12 -5.21 9.03
C VAL A 163 0.49 -3.82 9.20
N CYS A 164 1.27 -2.80 9.57
CA CYS A 164 0.79 -1.42 9.71
C CYS A 164 0.13 -0.93 8.43
N LEU A 165 0.74 -1.14 7.26
CA LEU A 165 0.16 -0.78 5.96
C LEU A 165 -1.23 -1.40 5.76
N ILE A 166 -1.36 -2.72 5.97
CA ILE A 166 -2.63 -3.41 5.75
C ILE A 166 -3.70 -2.93 6.76
N GLU A 167 -3.33 -2.73 8.02
CA GLU A 167 -4.23 -2.19 9.06
C GLU A 167 -4.69 -0.78 8.74
N THR A 168 -3.78 0.13 8.38
CA THR A 168 -4.11 1.50 7.98
C THR A 168 -5.03 1.52 6.76
N GLN A 169 -4.77 0.67 5.76
CA GLN A 169 -5.63 0.53 4.58
C GLN A 169 -7.01 -0.04 4.95
N CYS A 170 -7.10 -1.00 5.85
CA CYS A 170 -8.40 -1.49 6.34
C CYS A 170 -9.16 -0.39 7.09
N ALA A 171 -8.48 0.40 7.90
CA ALA A 171 -9.11 1.46 8.67
C ALA A 171 -9.66 2.57 7.76
N LEU A 172 -8.89 3.04 6.79
CA LEU A 172 -9.30 4.09 5.85
C LEU A 172 -10.39 3.65 4.88
N ASN A 173 -10.32 2.42 4.38
CA ASN A 173 -11.25 1.95 3.35
C ASN A 173 -12.55 1.45 3.97
N VAL A 174 -12.47 0.61 5.02
CA VAL A 174 -13.62 -0.14 5.54
C VAL A 174 -13.98 0.19 6.98
N GLY A 175 -13.34 1.19 7.59
CA GLY A 175 -13.65 1.63 8.95
C GLY A 175 -13.33 0.59 10.02
N LEU A 176 -12.41 -0.34 9.74
CA LEU A 176 -12.00 -1.34 10.71
C LEU A 176 -11.06 -0.71 11.76
N PRO A 177 -11.28 -0.90 13.07
CA PRO A 177 -10.39 -0.34 14.07
C PRO A 177 -9.01 -1.01 14.02
N VAL A 178 -7.97 -0.17 14.08
CA VAL A 178 -6.58 -0.60 14.20
C VAL A 178 -6.39 -1.33 15.54
N MET A 179 -5.58 -2.38 15.57
CA MET A 179 -5.27 -3.09 16.82
C MET A 179 -4.36 -2.26 17.73
N GLN A 180 -4.58 -2.33 19.05
CA GLN A 180 -3.75 -1.63 20.04
C GLN A 180 -2.26 -1.98 19.91
N GLU A 181 -1.93 -3.24 19.63
CA GLU A 181 -0.55 -3.69 19.40
C GLU A 181 0.07 -2.96 18.20
N VAL A 182 -0.68 -2.80 17.11
CA VAL A 182 -0.22 -2.13 15.88
C VAL A 182 -0.15 -0.62 16.07
N GLU A 183 -1.11 -0.02 16.78
CA GLU A 183 -1.06 1.39 17.18
C GLU A 183 0.23 1.69 17.94
N SER A 184 0.62 0.80 18.87
CA SER A 184 1.88 0.95 19.60
C SER A 184 3.11 0.93 18.68
N TRP A 185 3.09 0.14 17.59
CA TRP A 185 4.18 0.10 16.62
C TRP A 185 4.28 1.38 15.79
N ILE A 186 3.14 1.98 15.46
CA ILE A 186 3.04 3.26 14.75
C ILE A 186 3.46 4.42 15.67
N ASP A 187 3.14 4.34 16.96
CA ASP A 187 3.45 5.37 17.95
C ASP A 187 4.92 5.43 18.37
N LEU A 188 5.69 4.36 18.15
CA LEU A 188 7.14 4.34 18.40
C LEU A 188 7.92 5.26 17.45
N CYS A 189 7.30 5.75 16.37
CA CYS A 189 7.88 6.80 15.54
C CYS A 189 8.00 8.09 16.38
N PRO A 190 9.20 8.67 16.51
CA PRO A 190 9.39 9.83 17.37
C PRO A 190 8.48 10.99 16.96
N ASN A 191 7.61 11.43 17.87
CA ASN A 191 6.91 12.72 17.80
C ASN A 191 7.90 13.90 18.03
N SER A 192 9.19 13.75 17.72
CA SER A 192 10.21 14.66 18.23
C SER A 192 9.97 16.05 17.67
N SER A 193 9.65 16.96 18.59
CA SER A 193 9.63 18.41 18.45
C SER A 193 10.99 19.02 18.07
N ASP A 194 12.00 18.18 17.79
CA ASP A 194 13.27 18.60 17.22
C ASP A 194 13.08 18.80 15.71
N VAL A 195 13.01 20.07 15.35
CA VAL A 195 12.86 20.70 14.01
C VAL A 195 14.02 20.34 13.05
N ALA A 196 14.82 19.32 13.37
CA ALA A 196 16.05 18.96 12.66
C ALA A 196 16.16 17.46 12.30
N GLN A 197 15.07 16.68 12.36
CA GLN A 197 15.06 15.39 11.67
C GLN A 197 14.78 15.61 10.19
N ASN A 198 15.73 15.21 9.34
CA ASN A 198 15.60 15.21 7.89
C ASN A 198 14.24 14.62 7.49
N ASP A 199 13.58 15.24 6.50
CA ASP A 199 12.39 14.68 5.88
C ASP A 199 12.61 13.19 5.58
N SER A 200 11.64 12.35 5.90
CA SER A 200 11.75 10.92 5.66
C SER A 200 10.48 10.37 5.04
N ILE A 201 10.65 9.52 4.04
CA ILE A 201 9.57 8.86 3.31
C ILE A 201 9.64 7.37 3.59
N ASP A 202 8.53 6.82 4.07
CA ASP A 202 8.42 5.37 4.28
C ASP A 202 8.37 4.64 2.93
N ALA A 203 9.24 3.65 2.75
CA ALA A 203 9.38 2.95 1.47
C ALA A 203 8.15 2.12 1.08
N LEU A 204 7.37 1.67 2.08
CA LEU A 204 6.21 0.82 1.87
C LEU A 204 4.94 1.65 1.66
N PHE A 205 4.73 2.69 2.47
CA PHE A 205 3.60 3.62 2.32
C PHE A 205 3.78 4.60 1.17
N GLY A 206 5.00 5.08 0.92
CA GLY A 206 5.28 6.10 -0.11
C GLY A 206 4.98 7.54 0.32
N CYS A 207 4.73 7.75 1.61
CA CYS A 207 4.44 9.06 2.19
C CYS A 207 5.42 9.43 3.30
N SER A 208 5.30 10.65 3.82
CA SER A 208 6.02 11.06 5.03
C SER A 208 5.88 9.99 6.11
N SER A 209 6.98 9.60 6.76
CA SER A 209 6.98 8.60 7.84
C SER A 209 6.07 8.97 9.01
N ARG A 210 5.72 10.26 9.14
CA ARG A 210 4.80 10.79 10.15
C ARG A 210 3.32 10.65 9.78
N LEU A 211 3.01 10.48 8.49
CA LEU A 211 1.64 10.50 7.99
C LEU A 211 0.80 9.25 8.34
N PRO A 212 1.33 8.01 8.36
CA PRO A 212 0.54 6.82 8.69
C PRO A 212 -0.22 6.92 10.02
N LYS A 213 0.42 7.50 11.04
CA LYS A 213 -0.21 7.79 12.34
C LYS A 213 -1.42 8.72 12.21
N LEU A 214 -1.28 9.78 11.42
CA LEU A 214 -2.34 10.77 11.19
C LEU A 214 -3.48 10.16 10.36
N MET A 215 -3.16 9.29 9.39
CA MET A 215 -4.14 8.55 8.60
C MET A 215 -4.96 7.59 9.49
N CYS A 216 -4.31 6.87 10.42
CA CYS A 216 -5.01 6.06 11.41
C CYS A 216 -5.93 6.92 12.29
N ALA A 217 -5.45 8.04 12.82
CA ALA A 217 -6.27 8.96 13.62
C ALA A 217 -7.46 9.54 12.83
N ALA A 218 -7.28 9.85 11.54
CA ALA A 218 -8.35 10.30 10.65
C ALA A 218 -9.42 9.21 10.44
N SER A 219 -9.01 7.96 10.24
CA SER A 219 -9.95 6.83 10.10
C SER A 219 -10.77 6.59 11.37
N GLN A 220 -10.15 6.66 12.55
CA GLN A 220 -10.83 6.54 13.84
C GLN A 220 -11.82 7.68 14.06
N LEU A 221 -11.42 8.92 13.71
CA LEU A 221 -12.30 10.08 13.81
C LEU A 221 -13.50 9.98 12.86
N GLN A 222 -13.28 9.51 11.63
CA GLN A 222 -14.36 9.26 10.69
C GLN A 222 -15.34 8.21 11.23
N LYS A 223 -14.83 7.12 11.79
CA LYS A 223 -15.65 6.09 12.41
C LYS A 223 -16.48 6.64 13.58
N ALA A 224 -15.85 7.36 14.50
CA ALA A 224 -16.53 7.97 15.64
C ALA A 224 -17.60 9.00 15.22
N SER A 225 -17.36 9.70 14.10
CA SER A 225 -18.33 10.58 13.46
C SER A 225 -19.53 9.81 12.90
N TYR A 226 -19.28 8.70 12.21
CA TYR A 226 -20.33 7.84 11.64
C TYR A 226 -21.19 7.16 12.70
N ASP A 227 -20.53 6.62 13.73
CA ASP A 227 -21.18 5.89 14.83
C ASP A 227 -21.79 6.85 15.89
N ALA A 228 -21.70 8.16 15.67
CA ALA A 228 -22.18 9.23 16.55
C ALA A 228 -21.69 9.09 18.00
N GLU A 229 -20.46 8.60 18.19
CA GLU A 229 -19.86 8.31 19.49
C GLU A 229 -19.46 9.58 20.26
N ILE A 230 -19.19 10.67 19.53
CA ILE A 230 -18.74 11.96 20.08
C ILE A 230 -19.49 13.15 19.47
N PRO A 231 -19.64 14.27 20.19
CA PRO A 231 -20.31 15.47 19.67
C PRO A 231 -19.61 16.07 18.44
N PHE A 232 -20.40 16.73 17.58
CA PHE A 232 -19.90 17.36 16.36
C PHE A 232 -18.80 18.39 16.62
N GLU A 233 -18.89 19.17 17.70
CA GLU A 233 -17.90 20.16 18.09
C GLU A 233 -16.54 19.51 18.39
N GLU A 234 -16.54 18.33 19.01
CA GLU A 234 -15.33 17.57 19.27
C GLU A 234 -14.76 16.95 17.99
N ILE A 235 -15.63 16.48 17.08
CA ILE A 235 -15.22 16.00 15.76
C ILE A 235 -14.54 17.14 15.00
N HIS A 236 -15.17 18.31 14.95
CA HIS A 236 -14.66 19.50 14.28
C HIS A 236 -13.30 19.90 14.83
N ARG A 237 -13.18 20.04 16.16
CA ARG A 237 -11.92 20.39 16.83
C ARG A 237 -10.80 19.38 16.53
N ARG A 238 -11.11 18.08 16.54
CA ARG A 238 -10.13 17.02 16.20
C ARG A 238 -9.74 17.06 14.73
N SER A 239 -10.69 17.28 13.83
CA SER A 239 -10.43 17.45 12.40
C SER A 239 -9.51 18.64 12.14
N GLU A 240 -9.74 19.80 12.76
CA GLU A 240 -8.86 20.96 12.63
C GLU A 240 -7.43 20.69 13.12
N ASN A 241 -7.29 19.97 14.23
CA ASN A 241 -5.96 19.56 14.74
C ASN A 241 -5.28 18.58 13.80
N LEU A 242 -6.02 17.63 13.22
CA LEU A 242 -5.49 16.72 12.21
C LEU A 242 -5.07 17.47 10.95
N GLN A 243 -5.86 18.42 10.45
CA GLN A 243 -5.48 19.26 9.30
C GLN A 243 -4.14 19.94 9.55
N LYS A 244 -3.95 20.57 10.72
CA LYS A 244 -2.67 21.21 11.10
C LYS A 244 -1.51 20.21 11.20
N ALA A 245 -1.75 19.03 11.77
CA ALA A 245 -0.73 18.01 11.89
C ALA A 245 -0.31 17.43 10.54
N ILE A 246 -1.25 17.25 9.61
CA ILE A 246 -1.00 16.80 8.23
C ILE A 246 -0.23 17.88 7.47
N GLU A 247 -0.61 19.16 7.60
CA GLU A 247 0.13 20.27 6.96
C GLU A 247 1.59 20.30 7.43
N ALA A 248 1.84 20.03 8.72
CA ALA A 248 3.20 19.96 9.27
C ALA A 248 4.04 18.76 8.77
N THR A 249 3.49 17.89 7.91
CA THR A 249 4.24 16.81 7.23
C THR A 249 4.71 17.18 5.82
N LYS A 250 4.42 18.41 5.37
CA LYS A 250 4.81 18.93 4.06
C LYS A 250 6.31 18.77 3.81
N MET A 251 6.66 18.28 2.62
CA MET A 251 8.02 18.24 2.12
C MET A 251 8.26 19.35 1.10
N GLU A 252 9.35 20.09 1.26
CA GLU A 252 9.74 21.14 0.32
C GLU A 252 10.32 20.54 -0.98
N ASP A 253 10.12 21.19 -2.12
CA ASP A 253 10.56 20.67 -3.44
C ASP A 253 12.08 20.44 -3.54
N ASN A 254 12.86 21.17 -2.76
CA ASN A 254 14.32 21.08 -2.68
C ASN A 254 14.82 20.20 -1.52
N SER A 255 13.91 19.58 -0.77
CA SER A 255 14.25 18.62 0.28
C SER A 255 14.99 17.41 -0.30
N ASN A 256 15.80 16.78 0.55
CA ASN A 256 16.49 15.53 0.26
C ASN A 256 16.01 14.48 1.26
N PRO A 257 14.78 13.96 1.10
CA PRO A 257 14.23 13.05 2.08
C PRO A 257 15.01 11.74 2.11
N VAL A 258 15.19 11.19 3.31
CA VAL A 258 15.74 9.85 3.49
C VAL A 258 14.64 8.81 3.34
N ILE A 259 14.97 7.66 2.78
CA ILE A 259 14.05 6.52 2.78
C ILE A 259 14.09 5.89 4.17
N SER A 260 12.95 5.52 4.72
CA SER A 260 12.82 4.83 6.01
C SER A 260 11.81 3.69 5.95
N ILE A 261 11.74 2.91 7.02
CA ILE A 261 10.71 1.92 7.30
C ILE A 261 10.10 2.29 8.67
N LEU A 262 8.78 2.38 8.76
CA LEU A 262 8.05 2.96 9.89
C LEU A 262 8.46 2.36 11.24
N CYS A 263 8.53 1.03 11.30
CA CYS A 263 8.86 0.32 12.53
C CYS A 263 10.37 0.08 12.73
N ASP A 264 11.22 0.74 11.93
CA ASP A 264 12.66 0.69 12.09
C ASP A 264 13.12 1.78 13.07
N GLY A 265 13.62 1.34 14.22
CA GLY A 265 14.11 2.22 15.29
C GLY A 265 15.46 2.87 14.99
N ALA A 266 16.16 2.40 13.95
CA ALA A 266 17.38 3.00 13.45
C ALA A 266 17.06 3.83 12.20
N GLN A 267 17.50 5.10 12.15
CA GLN A 267 17.52 5.87 10.91
C GLN A 267 18.66 5.34 10.02
N GLU A 268 18.54 4.12 9.52
CA GLU A 268 19.45 3.65 8.49
C GLU A 268 19.12 4.40 7.20
N LYS A 269 20.16 4.99 6.59
CA LYS A 269 20.01 5.71 5.33
C LYS A 269 19.88 4.69 4.22
N TYR A 270 18.66 4.28 3.94
CA TYR A 270 18.38 3.46 2.78
C TYR A 270 18.62 4.28 1.50
N SER A 271 19.46 3.74 0.61
CA SER A 271 19.69 4.32 -0.71
C SER A 271 18.79 3.61 -1.72
N ALA A 272 18.12 4.38 -2.58
CA ALA A 272 17.26 3.81 -3.60
C ALA A 272 18.05 2.97 -4.61
N MET A 273 17.48 1.83 -5.02
CA MET A 273 18.14 0.90 -5.95
C MET A 273 17.99 1.28 -7.44
N VAL A 274 17.10 2.21 -7.78
CA VAL A 274 16.60 2.33 -9.16
C VAL A 274 17.58 3.11 -10.06
N GLY A 275 17.87 2.56 -11.25
CA GLY A 275 18.67 3.18 -12.31
C GLY A 275 18.02 4.37 -13.02
N LEU A 276 17.24 5.16 -12.28
CA LEU A 276 16.79 6.50 -12.66
C LEU A 276 17.85 7.51 -12.20
N GLU A 277 17.93 8.67 -12.86
CA GLU A 277 18.74 9.78 -12.33
C GLU A 277 18.24 10.13 -10.92
N GLN A 278 19.18 10.31 -9.97
CA GLN A 278 18.85 10.48 -8.55
C GLN A 278 17.85 11.64 -8.32
N GLU A 279 17.96 12.72 -9.09
CA GLU A 279 17.03 13.85 -9.03
C GLU A 279 15.61 13.52 -9.51
N GLU A 280 15.47 12.69 -10.55
CA GLU A 280 14.15 12.26 -11.03
C GLU A 280 13.46 11.39 -9.98
N LEU A 281 14.23 10.49 -9.35
CA LEU A 281 13.69 9.65 -8.29
C LEU A 281 13.28 10.49 -7.07
N ARG A 282 14.15 11.41 -6.62
CA ARG A 282 13.86 12.32 -5.50
C ARG A 282 12.58 13.11 -5.75
N ARG A 283 12.43 13.71 -6.94
CA ARG A 283 11.21 14.42 -7.33
C ARG A 283 9.96 13.54 -7.27
N ARG A 284 10.02 12.31 -7.80
CA ARG A 284 8.89 11.37 -7.77
C ARG A 284 8.52 10.93 -6.35
N MET A 285 9.51 10.72 -5.49
CA MET A 285 9.30 10.37 -4.08
C MET A 285 8.57 11.49 -3.35
N ILE A 286 9.05 12.74 -3.47
CA ILE A 286 8.41 13.92 -2.87
C ILE A 286 6.99 14.09 -3.43
N ALA A 287 6.82 14.02 -4.75
CA ALA A 287 5.51 14.16 -5.38
C ALA A 287 4.51 13.12 -4.86
N THR A 288 4.95 11.87 -4.65
CA THR A 288 4.09 10.81 -4.08
C THR A 288 3.72 11.13 -2.64
N ALA A 289 4.69 11.54 -1.83
CA ALA A 289 4.44 11.87 -0.43
C ALA A 289 3.47 13.04 -0.28
N GLU A 290 3.62 14.06 -1.11
CA GLU A 290 2.73 15.22 -1.14
C GLU A 290 1.34 14.86 -1.69
N ILE A 291 1.21 13.93 -2.66
CA ILE A 291 -0.10 13.40 -3.08
C ILE A 291 -0.83 12.77 -1.89
N PHE A 292 -0.16 11.93 -1.10
CA PHE A 292 -0.75 11.35 0.11
C PHE A 292 -1.15 12.41 1.15
N ARG A 293 -0.33 13.44 1.32
CA ARG A 293 -0.62 14.55 2.25
C ARG A 293 -1.86 15.33 1.84
N HIS A 294 -1.93 15.79 0.58
CA HIS A 294 -3.10 16.49 0.05
C HIS A 294 -4.37 15.62 0.05
N THR A 295 -4.23 14.34 -0.28
CA THR A 295 -5.34 13.38 -0.19
C THR A 295 -5.84 13.26 1.26
N SER A 296 -4.93 13.23 2.24
CA SER A 296 -5.28 13.19 3.66
C SER A 296 -6.02 14.44 4.12
N HIS A 297 -5.65 15.62 3.61
CA HIS A 297 -6.38 16.87 3.85
C HIS A 297 -7.84 16.78 3.37
N LEU A 298 -8.05 16.30 2.13
CA LEU A 298 -9.39 16.13 1.56
C LEU A 298 -10.21 15.09 2.35
N TYR A 299 -9.58 13.98 2.72
CA TYR A 299 -10.22 12.94 3.52
C TYR A 299 -10.71 13.48 4.87
N VAL A 300 -9.85 14.21 5.60
CA VAL A 300 -10.21 14.81 6.90
C VAL A 300 -11.27 15.89 6.73
N TYR A 301 -11.21 16.69 5.66
CA TYR A 301 -12.22 17.70 5.36
C TYR A 301 -13.62 17.08 5.22
N ARG A 302 -13.75 15.96 4.50
CA ARG A 302 -15.01 15.23 4.31
C ARG A 302 -15.54 14.50 5.55
N ILE A 303 -14.78 14.47 6.65
CA ILE A 303 -15.30 13.99 7.95
C ILE A 303 -16.35 14.96 8.50
N THR A 304 -16.12 16.27 8.35
CA THR A 304 -16.96 17.34 8.93
C THR A 304 -17.85 18.06 7.92
N HIS A 305 -17.62 17.84 6.63
CA HIS A 305 -18.39 18.46 5.54
C HIS A 305 -19.05 17.38 4.68
N GLY A 306 -20.32 17.57 4.33
CA GLY A 306 -21.06 16.68 3.44
C GLY A 306 -20.44 16.62 2.04
N VAL A 307 -20.71 15.55 1.28
CA VAL A 307 -20.11 15.32 -0.05
C VAL A 307 -20.57 16.31 -1.12
N GLU A 308 -21.71 16.97 -0.91
CA GLU A 308 -22.26 18.02 -1.78
C GLU A 308 -21.76 19.42 -1.39
N GLU A 309 -21.15 19.57 -0.21
CA GLU A 309 -20.60 20.85 0.18
C GLU A 309 -19.39 21.15 -0.72
N PRO A 310 -19.31 22.36 -1.30
CA PRO A 310 -18.18 22.74 -2.14
C PRO A 310 -16.90 22.76 -1.31
N LEU A 311 -15.79 22.38 -1.92
CA LEU A 311 -14.48 22.51 -1.29
C LEU A 311 -14.20 23.99 -0.96
N THR A 312 -13.52 24.22 0.17
CA THR A 312 -12.95 25.54 0.47
C THR A 312 -11.79 25.84 -0.48
N SER A 313 -11.36 27.10 -0.56
CA SER A 313 -10.22 27.50 -1.41
C SER A 313 -8.98 26.65 -1.16
N ASP A 314 -8.65 26.39 0.12
CA ASP A 314 -7.47 25.62 0.51
C ASP A 314 -7.58 24.13 0.11
N MET A 315 -8.79 23.58 0.13
CA MET A 315 -9.04 22.19 -0.27
C MET A 315 -9.08 22.04 -1.80
N GLU A 316 -9.59 23.04 -2.50
CA GLU A 316 -9.50 23.10 -3.97
C GLU A 316 -8.03 23.22 -4.40
N GLU A 317 -7.23 24.06 -3.75
CA GLU A 317 -5.79 24.15 -3.98
C GLU A 317 -5.09 22.81 -3.72
N SER A 318 -5.45 22.11 -2.64
CA SER A 318 -4.92 20.77 -2.35
C SER A 318 -5.29 19.74 -3.43
N LEU A 319 -6.53 19.76 -3.91
CA LEU A 319 -6.99 18.88 -4.99
C LEU A 319 -6.21 19.15 -6.28
N GLN A 320 -6.12 20.42 -6.70
CA GLN A 320 -5.41 20.80 -7.93
C GLN A 320 -3.91 20.48 -7.84
N THR A 321 -3.28 20.74 -6.69
CA THR A 321 -1.87 20.40 -6.45
C THR A 321 -1.63 18.90 -6.56
N ALA A 322 -2.48 18.08 -5.93
CA ALA A 322 -2.38 16.62 -6.04
C ALA A 322 -2.55 16.12 -7.48
N LEU A 323 -3.51 16.68 -8.24
CA LEU A 323 -3.71 16.35 -9.66
C LEU A 323 -2.49 16.74 -10.52
N GLN A 324 -1.86 17.88 -10.23
CA GLN A 324 -0.63 18.30 -10.91
C GLN A 324 0.54 17.38 -10.56
N LEU A 325 0.74 17.05 -9.29
CA LEU A 325 1.79 16.12 -8.84
C LEU A 325 1.62 14.73 -9.45
N LEU A 326 0.37 14.26 -9.63
CA LEU A 326 0.09 13.00 -10.31
C LEU A 326 0.75 12.96 -11.69
N THR A 327 0.78 14.06 -12.45
CA THR A 327 1.42 14.09 -13.78
C THR A 327 2.93 13.79 -13.75
N GLN A 328 3.56 13.92 -12.59
CA GLN A 328 5.00 13.70 -12.38
C GLN A 328 5.32 12.26 -11.94
N VAL A 329 4.33 11.50 -11.47
CA VAL A 329 4.51 10.16 -10.91
C VAL A 329 4.00 9.11 -11.90
N PRO A 330 4.87 8.31 -12.53
CA PRO A 330 4.43 7.25 -13.45
C PRO A 330 3.84 6.05 -12.71
N ASP A 331 2.83 5.44 -13.29
CA ASP A 331 2.10 4.31 -12.67
C ASP A 331 2.92 3.02 -12.60
N ALA A 332 3.65 2.67 -13.66
CA ALA A 332 4.23 1.33 -13.80
C ALA A 332 5.70 1.19 -13.34
N LEU A 333 6.42 2.31 -13.29
CA LEU A 333 7.88 2.36 -13.05
C LEU A 333 8.26 3.14 -11.79
N GLY A 334 7.28 3.59 -11.01
CA GLY A 334 7.51 4.40 -9.80
C GLY A 334 6.51 4.07 -8.68
N PRO A 335 6.48 4.89 -7.63
CA PRO A 335 5.54 4.78 -6.49
C PRO A 335 4.06 4.85 -6.86
N GLY A 336 3.71 5.14 -8.12
CA GLY A 336 2.32 5.23 -8.59
C GLY A 336 1.49 3.97 -8.36
N ALA A 337 2.12 2.79 -8.27
CA ALA A 337 1.44 1.54 -7.94
C ALA A 337 0.79 1.54 -6.54
N ASN A 338 1.21 2.43 -5.64
CA ASN A 338 0.71 2.58 -4.27
C ASN A 338 -0.22 3.81 -4.12
N LEU A 339 -0.74 4.36 -5.21
CA LEU A 339 -1.65 5.51 -5.17
C LEU A 339 -3.13 5.09 -5.19
N GLY A 340 -3.46 3.81 -4.98
CA GLY A 340 -4.83 3.32 -5.13
C GLY A 340 -5.84 4.09 -4.28
N TRP A 341 -5.57 4.24 -2.99
CA TRP A 341 -6.42 5.03 -2.09
C TRP A 341 -6.46 6.51 -2.48
N CYS A 342 -5.32 7.09 -2.87
CA CYS A 342 -5.24 8.48 -3.30
C CYS A 342 -6.10 8.75 -4.54
N LEU A 343 -6.04 7.88 -5.54
CA LEU A 343 -6.86 8.00 -6.75
C LEU A 343 -8.35 7.93 -6.44
N VAL A 344 -8.78 7.11 -5.48
CA VAL A 344 -10.19 7.06 -5.06
C VAL A 344 -10.63 8.33 -4.35
N VAL A 345 -9.86 8.81 -3.38
CA VAL A 345 -10.21 10.04 -2.64
C VAL A 345 -10.19 11.26 -3.55
N LEU A 346 -9.15 11.42 -4.38
CA LEU A 346 -9.08 12.52 -5.36
C LEU A 346 -10.19 12.40 -6.40
N GLY A 347 -10.38 11.21 -6.96
CA GLY A 347 -11.38 10.92 -7.98
C GLY A 347 -12.82 11.15 -7.51
N ALA A 348 -13.10 10.90 -6.23
CA ALA A 348 -14.42 11.15 -5.63
C ALA A 348 -14.78 12.63 -5.59
N GLU A 349 -13.80 13.54 -5.70
CA GLU A 349 -14.04 14.98 -5.78
C GLU A 349 -14.23 15.48 -7.22
N LEU A 350 -13.99 14.65 -8.24
CA LEU A 350 -13.98 15.06 -9.65
C LEU A 350 -15.35 14.94 -10.32
N ASP A 351 -15.73 16.04 -10.96
CA ASP A 351 -17.04 16.18 -11.59
C ASP A 351 -16.99 16.36 -13.11
N LEU A 352 -15.86 16.82 -13.64
CA LEU A 352 -15.68 17.05 -15.06
C LEU A 352 -15.27 15.76 -15.77
N LEU A 353 -15.85 15.50 -16.93
CA LEU A 353 -15.60 14.28 -17.71
C LEU A 353 -14.10 14.10 -18.01
N ASP A 354 -13.42 15.16 -18.45
CA ASP A 354 -11.99 15.10 -18.80
C ASP A 354 -11.10 14.74 -17.58
N GLN A 355 -11.47 15.19 -16.39
CA GLN A 355 -10.77 14.86 -15.15
C GLN A 355 -11.02 13.39 -14.74
N ARG A 356 -12.26 12.91 -14.88
CA ARG A 356 -12.61 11.51 -14.67
C ARG A 356 -11.87 10.59 -15.66
N ASP A 357 -11.78 10.99 -16.92
CA ASP A 357 -11.04 10.28 -17.97
C ASP A 357 -9.53 10.22 -17.70
N TYR A 358 -8.96 11.30 -17.17
CA TYR A 358 -7.58 11.28 -16.71
C TYR A 358 -7.38 10.23 -15.61
N ILE A 359 -8.23 10.18 -14.57
CA ILE A 359 -8.14 9.16 -13.52
C ILE A 359 -8.34 7.74 -14.07
N ARG A 360 -9.28 7.52 -15.00
CA ARG A 360 -9.42 6.23 -15.70
C ARG A 360 -8.13 5.79 -16.39
N SER A 361 -7.42 6.72 -17.05
CA SER A 361 -6.15 6.42 -17.70
C SER A 361 -5.06 5.96 -16.72
N ARG A 362 -5.09 6.48 -15.48
CA ARG A 362 -4.19 6.05 -14.39
C ARG A 362 -4.50 4.62 -13.94
N TRP A 363 -5.77 4.31 -13.71
CA TRP A 363 -6.20 2.95 -13.36
C TRP A 363 -5.82 1.93 -14.44
N TYR A 364 -6.07 2.27 -15.71
CA TYR A 364 -5.69 1.42 -16.83
C TYR A 364 -4.19 1.10 -16.81
N SER A 365 -3.34 2.09 -16.56
CA SER A 365 -1.89 1.90 -16.44
C SER A 365 -1.50 0.99 -15.26
N MET A 366 -2.18 1.12 -14.12
CA MET A 366 -1.97 0.23 -12.98
C MET A 366 -2.44 -1.22 -13.25
N HIS A 367 -3.49 -1.43 -14.04
CA HIS A 367 -3.93 -2.80 -14.41
C HIS A 367 -2.87 -3.57 -15.20
N LEU A 368 -2.03 -2.86 -15.96
CA LEU A 368 -0.92 -3.45 -16.71
C LEU A 368 0.17 -4.02 -15.81
N LEU A 369 0.17 -3.69 -14.51
CA LEU A 369 1.07 -4.28 -13.53
C LEU A 369 0.67 -5.69 -13.09
N GLY A 370 -0.45 -6.24 -13.55
CA GLY A 370 -0.87 -7.59 -13.13
C GLY A 370 -1.34 -7.65 -11.67
N ILE A 371 -1.71 -6.49 -11.10
CA ILE A 371 -2.26 -6.32 -9.76
C ILE A 371 -3.74 -5.93 -9.92
N TYR A 372 -4.65 -6.81 -9.50
CA TYR A 372 -6.08 -6.67 -9.82
C TYR A 372 -6.93 -6.02 -8.72
N ASN A 373 -6.41 -5.71 -7.51
CA ASN A 373 -7.15 -4.86 -6.57
C ASN A 373 -7.40 -3.45 -7.13
N THR A 374 -6.55 -3.00 -8.05
CA THR A 374 -6.71 -1.73 -8.78
C THR A 374 -8.03 -1.69 -9.56
N LYS A 375 -8.53 -2.83 -10.04
CA LYS A 375 -9.84 -2.93 -10.71
C LYS A 375 -11.00 -2.68 -9.74
N SER A 376 -10.86 -3.03 -8.46
CA SER A 376 -11.87 -2.67 -7.46
C SER A 376 -11.88 -1.16 -7.23
N GLY A 377 -10.71 -0.52 -7.17
CA GLY A 377 -10.61 0.95 -7.07
C GLY A 377 -11.30 1.68 -8.23
N GLU A 378 -11.04 1.25 -9.47
CA GLU A 378 -11.72 1.78 -10.66
C GLU A 378 -13.24 1.61 -10.57
N LYS A 379 -13.72 0.40 -10.27
CA LYS A 379 -15.16 0.13 -10.13
C LYS A 379 -15.84 1.00 -9.07
N ILE A 380 -15.19 1.21 -7.93
CA ILE A 380 -15.71 2.06 -6.85
C ILE A 380 -15.89 3.48 -7.37
N LEU A 381 -14.89 4.03 -8.07
CA LEU A 381 -15.00 5.37 -8.64
C LEU A 381 -16.07 5.50 -9.72
N GLU A 382 -16.20 4.51 -10.61
CA GLU A 382 -17.30 4.51 -11.58
C GLU A 382 -18.65 4.53 -10.89
N ALA A 383 -18.82 3.76 -9.81
CA ALA A 383 -20.04 3.79 -9.02
C ALA A 383 -20.26 5.14 -8.32
N VAL A 384 -19.20 5.75 -7.76
CA VAL A 384 -19.24 7.09 -7.16
C VAL A 384 -19.68 8.15 -8.16
N TRP A 385 -19.09 8.15 -9.36
CA TRP A 385 -19.42 9.10 -10.41
C TRP A 385 -20.85 8.93 -10.92
N ASN A 386 -21.27 7.70 -11.18
CA ASN A 386 -22.65 7.41 -11.57
C ASN A 386 -23.64 7.83 -10.48
N HIS A 387 -23.33 7.56 -9.21
CA HIS A 387 -24.17 7.95 -8.07
C HIS A 387 -24.26 9.47 -7.95
N ARG A 388 -23.15 10.20 -8.07
CA ARG A 388 -23.13 11.67 -8.09
C ARG A 388 -23.99 12.24 -9.23
N ASP A 389 -23.92 11.65 -10.42
CA ASP A 389 -24.72 12.09 -11.57
C ASP A 389 -26.23 11.86 -11.32
N LEU A 390 -26.60 10.80 -10.59
CA LEU A 390 -27.97 10.57 -10.12
C LEU A 390 -28.40 11.58 -9.04
N VAL A 391 -27.52 11.91 -8.09
CA VAL A 391 -27.79 12.92 -7.05
C VAL A 391 -28.08 14.29 -7.70
N ARG A 392 -27.27 14.69 -8.68
CA ARG A 392 -27.47 15.92 -9.47
C ARG A 392 -28.79 15.94 -10.24
N SER A 393 -29.25 14.76 -10.65
CA SER A 393 -30.54 14.58 -11.33
C SER A 393 -31.73 14.50 -10.35
N GLY A 394 -31.49 14.60 -9.05
CA GLY A 394 -32.51 14.46 -7.99
C GLY A 394 -33.03 13.02 -7.81
N LEU A 395 -32.30 12.02 -8.32
CA LEU A 395 -32.71 10.61 -8.31
C LEU A 395 -32.07 9.78 -7.19
N ALA A 396 -31.11 10.35 -6.46
CA ALA A 396 -30.42 9.70 -5.35
C ALA A 396 -30.08 10.71 -4.25
N THR A 397 -29.80 10.20 -3.05
CA THR A 397 -29.27 10.99 -1.93
C THR A 397 -27.74 10.96 -1.94
N PRO A 398 -27.07 12.03 -1.49
CA PRO A 398 -25.61 12.05 -1.40
C PRO A 398 -25.08 10.90 -0.53
N ALA A 399 -23.97 10.30 -0.96
CA ALA A 399 -23.31 9.20 -0.25
C ALA A 399 -21.79 9.33 -0.34
N ARG A 400 -21.07 8.89 0.68
CA ARG A 400 -19.60 8.84 0.64
C ARG A 400 -19.15 7.67 -0.21
N TRP A 401 -17.92 7.75 -0.74
CA TRP A 401 -17.37 6.64 -1.52
C TRP A 401 -17.24 5.35 -0.70
N GLN A 402 -17.02 5.44 0.62
CA GLN A 402 -17.02 4.28 1.51
C GLN A 402 -18.40 3.61 1.61
N ASP A 403 -19.48 4.41 1.64
CA ASP A 403 -20.85 3.90 1.68
C ASP A 403 -21.17 3.16 0.36
N ILE A 404 -20.82 3.78 -0.77
CA ILE A 404 -20.99 3.18 -2.10
C ILE A 404 -20.18 1.88 -2.21
N MET A 405 -18.92 1.89 -1.78
CA MET A 405 -18.07 0.69 -1.76
C MET A 405 -18.71 -0.43 -0.92
N LYS A 406 -19.25 -0.11 0.25
CA LYS A 406 -19.94 -1.07 1.13
C LYS A 406 -21.20 -1.63 0.46
N ASP A 407 -22.00 -0.79 -0.17
CA ASP A 407 -23.24 -1.19 -0.86
C ASP A 407 -22.98 -2.10 -2.06
N MET A 408 -21.84 -1.92 -2.74
CA MET A 408 -21.37 -2.82 -3.79
C MET A 408 -20.91 -4.19 -3.26
N GLY A 409 -20.74 -4.35 -1.95
CA GLY A 409 -20.05 -5.49 -1.34
C GLY A 409 -18.56 -5.54 -1.70
N GLU A 410 -18.01 -4.43 -2.22
CA GLU A 410 -16.58 -4.30 -2.46
C GLU A 410 -15.90 -4.00 -1.13
N HIS A 411 -14.84 -4.74 -0.90
CA HIS A 411 -14.28 -4.93 0.42
C HIS A 411 -12.76 -5.02 0.31
N GLN A 412 -12.20 -4.42 -0.71
CA GLN A 412 -10.80 -4.52 -1.07
C GLN A 412 -9.99 -3.40 -0.42
N ILE A 413 -8.76 -3.69 -0.01
CA ILE A 413 -7.81 -2.62 0.34
C ILE A 413 -7.31 -1.93 -0.93
N LEU A 414 -7.32 -0.61 -0.88
CA LEU A 414 -6.89 0.26 -1.97
C LEU A 414 -5.44 0.69 -1.73
N VAL A 415 -4.52 -0.28 -1.76
CA VAL A 415 -3.08 -0.02 -1.63
C VAL A 415 -2.61 0.92 -2.74
#